data_AF-A0A967EV12-F1
#
_entry.id   AF-A0A967EV12-F1
#
_cell.length_a   1.000
_cell.length_b   1.000
_cell.length_c   1.000
_cell.angle_alpha   90.00
_cell.angle_beta   90.00
_cell.angle_gamma   90.00
#
_symmetry.space_group_name_H-M   'P 1'
#
loop_
_entity.id
_entity.type
_entity.pdbx_description
1 polymer ?
#
loop_
_entity_poly.entity_id
_entity_poly.type
_entity_poly.pdbx_seq_one_letter_code
_entity_poly.pdbx_strand_id
1 'polypeptide(L)'
;MRLVLGFAILLLTAVPAPPAESADPRESEDCRPRHSIIDYPPYAELLCSGLAKMALGLPSAALKDFEAAARIDIHEVPNFEIYTYLAHAQLLLGDQDAYRESITKSELALFVWSGTYHCSYAEPEVRLLDAVGLALATAEADAVAATMCGDIYTAYYEPGSRTLESIASDGRLAEYHLQVRALIDRREAMSETDR
;
A
#
# COMPACT_ATOMS: atom_id res chain seq x y z
N MET A 1 -63.92 -32.11 14.88
CA MET A 1 -62.77 -31.19 14.90
C MET A 1 -61.95 -31.41 13.64
N ARG A 2 -61.96 -30.46 12.70
CA ARG A 2 -61.13 -30.49 11.48
C ARG A 2 -59.99 -29.50 11.68
N LEU A 3 -58.76 -29.99 11.73
CA LEU A 3 -57.55 -29.16 11.72
C LEU A 3 -57.24 -28.78 10.26
N VAL A 4 -57.21 -27.48 9.99
CA VAL A 4 -56.76 -26.91 8.71
C VAL A 4 -55.29 -26.53 8.89
N LEU A 5 -54.38 -27.25 8.22
CA LEU A 5 -52.97 -26.87 8.12
C LEU A 5 -52.85 -25.77 7.06
N GLY A 6 -52.63 -24.53 7.50
CA GLY A 6 -52.27 -23.42 6.62
C GLY A 6 -50.79 -23.46 6.29
N PHE A 7 -50.46 -23.74 5.03
CA PHE A 7 -49.11 -23.62 4.48
C PHE A 7 -48.82 -22.15 4.19
N ALA A 8 -47.98 -21.51 5.01
CA ALA A 8 -47.47 -20.18 4.74
C ALA A 8 -46.29 -20.28 3.76
N ILE A 9 -46.51 -19.88 2.51
CA ILE A 9 -45.46 -19.72 1.50
C ILE A 9 -44.73 -18.42 1.80
N LEU A 10 -43.53 -18.52 2.36
CA LEU A 10 -42.59 -17.39 2.48
C LEU A 10 -41.98 -17.14 1.09
N LEU A 11 -42.44 -16.10 0.41
CA LEU A 11 -41.75 -15.54 -0.75
C LEU A 11 -40.46 -14.85 -0.26
N LEU A 12 -39.32 -15.52 -0.43
CA LEU A 12 -38.02 -14.87 -0.41
C LEU A 12 -37.91 -13.96 -1.65
N THR A 13 -38.13 -12.66 -1.45
CA THR A 13 -37.72 -11.64 -2.43
C THR A 13 -36.20 -11.58 -2.44
N ALA A 14 -35.58 -12.20 -3.45
CA ALA A 14 -34.17 -12.02 -3.74
C ALA A 14 -33.94 -10.52 -4.04
N VAL A 15 -33.29 -9.82 -3.10
CA VAL A 15 -32.76 -8.48 -3.37
C VAL A 15 -31.64 -8.68 -4.40
N PRO A 16 -31.72 -8.11 -5.61
CA PRO A 16 -30.64 -8.21 -6.57
C PRO A 16 -29.40 -7.57 -5.93
N ALA A 17 -28.30 -8.32 -5.89
CA ALA A 17 -27.01 -7.76 -5.52
C ALA A 17 -26.75 -6.53 -6.40
N PRO A 18 -26.25 -5.41 -5.84
CA PRO A 18 -25.85 -4.29 -6.67
C PRO A 18 -24.84 -4.80 -7.71
N PRO A 19 -24.93 -4.33 -8.97
CA PRO A 19 -23.94 -4.71 -9.98
C PRO A 19 -22.57 -4.37 -9.41
N ALA A 20 -21.67 -5.34 -9.42
CA ALA A 20 -20.26 -5.08 -9.18
C ALA A 20 -19.88 -3.96 -10.15
N GLU A 21 -19.52 -2.81 -9.58
CA GLU A 21 -18.96 -1.70 -10.33
C GLU A 21 -17.72 -2.24 -11.03
N SER A 22 -17.89 -2.61 -12.29
CA SER A 22 -16.82 -3.13 -13.11
C SER A 22 -15.88 -1.96 -13.33
N ALA A 23 -14.77 -1.93 -12.59
CA ALA A 23 -13.64 -1.11 -12.94
C ALA A 23 -13.36 -1.32 -14.44
N ASP A 24 -13.42 -0.24 -15.22
CA ASP A 24 -13.25 -0.28 -16.67
C ASP A 24 -11.87 -0.88 -16.97
N PRO A 25 -11.78 -2.01 -17.73
CA PRO A 25 -10.50 -2.62 -18.08
C PRO A 25 -9.56 -1.71 -18.87
N ARG A 26 -10.05 -0.56 -19.36
CA ARG A 26 -9.31 0.42 -20.17
C ARG A 26 -8.64 1.53 -19.37
N GLU A 27 -8.75 1.55 -18.04
CA GLU A 27 -7.84 2.36 -17.20
C GLU A 27 -6.42 1.76 -17.12
N SER A 28 -6.13 0.73 -17.93
CA SER A 28 -4.86 0.00 -17.98
C SER A 28 -3.86 0.48 -19.05
N GLU A 29 -4.19 1.50 -19.85
CA GLU A 29 -3.34 1.89 -21.00
C GLU A 29 -2.22 2.89 -20.67
N ASP A 30 -2.22 3.47 -19.47
CA ASP A 30 -1.12 4.32 -19.02
C ASP A 30 -0.90 4.01 -17.54
N CYS A 31 -0.17 2.93 -17.26
CA CYS A 31 0.42 2.80 -15.95
C CYS A 31 1.46 3.91 -15.82
N ARG A 32 0.98 5.08 -15.45
CA ARG A 32 1.74 6.07 -14.74
C ARG A 32 1.53 5.70 -13.29
N PRO A 33 2.52 5.13 -12.61
CA PRO A 33 2.48 5.13 -11.16
C PRO A 33 2.11 6.54 -10.73
N ARG A 34 1.08 6.67 -9.90
CA ARG A 34 0.47 7.98 -9.59
C ARG A 34 1.51 8.96 -8.99
N HIS A 35 2.61 8.40 -8.51
CA HIS A 35 3.79 9.09 -7.98
C HIS A 35 5.09 8.59 -8.63
N SER A 36 5.01 8.12 -9.89
CA SER A 36 6.23 7.83 -10.65
C SER A 36 7.04 9.09 -10.70
N ILE A 37 8.20 9.00 -10.05
CA ILE A 37 9.47 9.58 -10.44
C ILE A 37 9.34 10.07 -11.88
N ILE A 38 9.12 11.38 -12.02
CA ILE A 38 8.78 11.98 -13.32
C ILE A 38 9.87 11.69 -14.35
N ASP A 39 11.06 11.21 -13.93
CA ASP A 39 12.20 10.94 -14.80
C ASP A 39 13.00 9.63 -14.48
N TYR A 40 12.40 8.57 -13.91
CA TYR A 40 13.13 7.28 -13.72
C TYR A 40 12.43 6.06 -14.33
N PRO A 41 12.55 5.87 -15.67
CA PRO A 41 11.85 4.82 -16.41
C PRO A 41 12.02 3.39 -15.86
N PRO A 42 13.22 2.93 -15.43
CA PRO A 42 13.39 1.54 -14.98
C PRO A 42 12.54 1.19 -13.76
N TYR A 43 12.32 2.16 -12.86
CA TYR A 43 11.48 1.96 -11.69
C TYR A 43 10.01 1.87 -12.07
N ALA A 44 9.54 2.82 -12.88
CA ALA A 44 8.16 2.86 -13.33
C ALA A 44 7.78 1.59 -14.11
N GLU A 45 8.66 1.11 -14.99
CA GLU A 45 8.45 -0.13 -15.75
C GLU A 45 8.25 -1.35 -14.84
N LEU A 46 9.10 -1.51 -13.82
CA LEU A 46 8.97 -2.62 -12.86
C LEU A 46 7.69 -2.52 -12.05
N LEU A 47 7.39 -1.33 -11.52
CA LEU A 47 6.18 -1.11 -10.74
C LEU A 47 4.92 -1.43 -11.55
N CYS A 48 4.88 -0.97 -12.80
CA CYS A 48 3.77 -1.21 -13.71
C CYS A 48 3.65 -2.65 -14.14
N SER A 49 4.77 -3.31 -14.42
CA SER A 49 4.79 -4.74 -14.71
C SER A 49 4.23 -5.55 -13.52
N GLY A 50 4.61 -5.19 -12.30
CA GLY A 50 4.14 -5.83 -11.08
C GLY A 50 2.64 -5.63 -10.87
N LEU A 51 2.14 -4.40 -11.04
CA LEU A 51 0.71 -4.09 -10.95
C LEU A 51 -0.12 -4.84 -11.99
N ALA A 52 0.35 -4.91 -13.24
CA ALA A 52 -0.30 -5.69 -14.29
C ALA A 52 -0.36 -7.19 -13.94
N LYS A 53 0.71 -7.74 -13.36
CA LYS A 53 0.74 -9.14 -12.88
C LYS A 53 -0.21 -9.36 -11.70
N MET A 54 -0.35 -8.42 -10.78
CA MET A 54 -1.35 -8.48 -9.71
C MET A 54 -2.77 -8.53 -10.28
N ALA A 55 -3.09 -7.67 -11.26
CA ALA A 55 -4.39 -7.65 -11.92
C ALA A 55 -4.71 -8.96 -12.66
N LEU A 56 -3.69 -9.68 -13.14
CA LEU A 56 -3.81 -11.00 -13.77
C LEU A 56 -3.85 -12.17 -12.77
N GLY A 57 -3.82 -11.91 -11.45
CA GLY A 57 -3.81 -12.96 -10.43
C GLY A 57 -2.48 -13.73 -10.37
N LEU A 58 -1.36 -13.07 -10.72
CA LEU A 58 -0.02 -13.65 -10.73
C LEU A 58 0.87 -13.04 -9.63
N PRO A 59 0.52 -13.18 -8.33
CA PRO A 59 1.19 -12.46 -7.25
C PRO A 59 2.67 -12.85 -7.09
N SER A 60 3.05 -14.10 -7.40
CA SER A 60 4.45 -14.53 -7.35
C SER A 60 5.31 -13.83 -8.42
N ALA A 61 4.75 -13.59 -9.61
CA ALA A 61 5.46 -12.87 -10.66
C ALA A 61 5.52 -11.37 -10.35
N ALA A 62 4.43 -10.80 -9.80
CA ALA A 62 4.39 -9.42 -9.37
C ALA A 62 5.40 -9.12 -8.25
N LEU A 63 5.50 -10.00 -7.26
CA LEU A 63 6.44 -9.87 -6.15
C LEU A 63 7.88 -9.68 -6.64
N LYS A 64 8.30 -10.44 -7.66
CA LYS A 64 9.66 -10.31 -8.24
C LYS A 64 9.93 -8.94 -8.83
N ASP A 65 8.94 -8.33 -9.49
CA ASP A 65 9.10 -6.99 -10.05
C ASP A 65 9.13 -5.94 -8.93
N PHE A 66 8.26 -6.06 -7.93
CA PHE A 66 8.24 -5.14 -6.80
C PHE A 66 9.54 -5.22 -6.00
N GLU A 67 10.07 -6.41 -5.75
CA GLU A 67 11.38 -6.58 -5.11
C GLU A 67 12.51 -5.99 -5.96
N ALA A 68 12.44 -6.12 -7.28
CA ALA A 68 13.41 -5.50 -8.17
C ALA A 68 13.32 -3.96 -8.11
N ALA A 69 12.10 -3.41 -8.09
CA ALA A 69 11.85 -1.99 -7.99
C ALA A 69 12.33 -1.43 -6.62
N ALA A 70 12.10 -2.17 -5.53
CA ALA A 70 12.55 -1.81 -4.18
C ALA A 70 14.08 -1.83 -4.01
N ARG A 71 14.81 -2.51 -4.89
CA ARG A 71 16.29 -2.53 -4.90
C ARG A 71 16.89 -1.39 -5.72
N ILE A 72 16.10 -0.66 -6.49
CA ILE A 72 16.59 0.51 -7.20
C ILE A 72 16.81 1.59 -6.15
N ASP A 73 18.04 2.06 -6.07
CA ASP A 73 18.39 3.16 -5.18
C ASP A 73 17.94 4.47 -5.81
N ILE A 74 16.91 5.07 -5.25
CA ILE A 74 16.27 6.27 -5.80
C ILE A 74 16.31 7.33 -4.70
N HIS A 75 17.49 7.91 -4.49
CA HIS A 75 17.68 8.99 -3.52
C HIS A 75 16.89 10.27 -3.87
N GLU A 76 16.37 10.36 -5.10
CA GLU A 76 15.80 11.58 -5.68
C GLU A 76 14.27 11.64 -5.55
N VAL A 77 13.57 10.50 -5.55
CA VAL A 77 12.10 10.46 -5.44
C VAL A 77 11.66 9.39 -4.46
N PRO A 78 10.82 9.73 -3.47
CA PRO A 78 10.62 8.82 -2.38
C PRO A 78 9.59 7.75 -2.76
N ASN A 79 9.95 6.51 -2.46
CA ASN A 79 9.24 5.34 -2.95
C ASN A 79 8.29 4.76 -1.89
N PHE A 80 7.21 5.49 -1.61
CA PHE A 80 6.29 5.11 -0.52
C PHE A 80 5.38 3.95 -0.88
N GLU A 81 5.01 3.82 -2.15
CA GLU A 81 4.00 2.86 -2.56
C GLU A 81 4.54 1.42 -2.60
N ILE A 82 5.86 1.26 -2.78
CA ILE A 82 6.45 -0.06 -3.03
C ILE A 82 6.20 -1.04 -1.89
N TYR A 83 6.30 -0.59 -0.64
CA TYR A 83 6.09 -1.44 0.51
C TYR A 83 4.63 -1.90 0.62
N THR A 84 3.67 -1.06 0.20
CA THR A 84 2.26 -1.45 0.14
C THR A 84 2.02 -2.51 -0.92
N TYR A 85 2.64 -2.37 -2.11
CA TYR A 85 2.53 -3.37 -3.17
C TYR A 85 3.21 -4.70 -2.80
N LEU A 86 4.38 -4.65 -2.17
CA LEU A 86 5.07 -5.82 -1.61
C LEU A 86 4.17 -6.53 -0.60
N ALA A 87 3.62 -5.79 0.38
CA ALA A 87 2.71 -6.34 1.37
C ALA A 87 1.51 -7.02 0.71
N HIS A 88 0.87 -6.38 -0.26
CA HIS A 88 -0.28 -6.97 -0.94
C HIS A 88 0.08 -8.28 -1.68
N ALA A 89 1.19 -8.31 -2.42
CA ALA A 89 1.64 -9.52 -3.11
C ALA A 89 1.96 -10.66 -2.12
N GLN A 90 2.68 -10.35 -1.02
CA GLN A 90 3.02 -11.32 0.03
C GLN A 90 1.78 -11.88 0.73
N LEU A 91 0.78 -11.02 1.00
CA LEU A 91 -0.50 -11.44 1.57
C LEU A 91 -1.23 -12.45 0.68
N LEU A 92 -1.29 -12.19 -0.64
CA LEU A 92 -1.90 -13.10 -1.60
C LEU A 92 -1.16 -14.44 -1.72
N LEU A 93 0.15 -14.45 -1.47
CA LEU A 93 0.97 -15.65 -1.42
C LEU A 93 0.88 -16.39 -0.07
N GLY A 94 0.27 -15.77 0.94
CA GLY A 94 0.14 -16.34 2.28
C GLY A 94 1.40 -16.23 3.14
N ASP A 95 2.38 -15.43 2.74
CA ASP A 95 3.59 -15.14 3.53
C ASP A 95 3.28 -14.03 4.55
N GLN A 96 2.79 -14.44 5.71
CA GLN A 96 2.32 -13.52 6.75
C GLN A 96 3.46 -12.70 7.39
N ASP A 97 4.64 -13.30 7.55
CA ASP A 97 5.78 -12.63 8.17
C ASP A 97 6.31 -11.53 7.25
N ALA A 98 6.52 -11.86 5.96
CA ALA A 98 6.95 -10.87 4.97
C ALA A 98 5.91 -9.76 4.78
N TYR A 99 4.62 -10.12 4.78
CA TYR A 99 3.52 -9.14 4.75
C TYR A 99 3.60 -8.17 5.94
N ARG A 100 3.76 -8.67 7.18
CA ARG A 100 3.81 -7.85 8.39
C ARG A 100 5.00 -6.89 8.37
N GLU A 101 6.14 -7.35 7.88
CA GLU A 101 7.32 -6.52 7.68
C GLU A 101 7.04 -5.40 6.67
N SER A 102 6.53 -5.75 5.48
CA SER A 102 6.28 -4.77 4.41
C SER A 102 5.18 -3.77 4.77
N ILE A 103 4.10 -4.20 5.45
CA ILE A 103 3.03 -3.27 5.84
C ILE A 103 3.50 -2.30 6.95
N THR A 104 4.40 -2.75 7.83
CA THR A 104 5.05 -1.87 8.82
C THR A 104 5.93 -0.84 8.13
N LYS A 105 6.76 -1.25 7.17
CA LYS A 105 7.57 -0.33 6.36
C LYS A 105 6.70 0.66 5.57
N SER A 106 5.57 0.20 5.03
CA SER A 106 4.58 1.05 4.35
C SER A 106 3.98 2.11 5.29
N GLU A 107 3.63 1.73 6.52
CA GLU A 107 3.12 2.68 7.52
C GLU A 107 4.17 3.73 7.91
N LEU A 108 5.41 3.31 8.16
CA LEU A 108 6.53 4.22 8.40
C LEU A 108 6.77 5.16 7.22
N ALA A 109 6.73 4.63 5.99
CA ALA A 109 6.85 5.43 4.79
C ALA A 109 5.76 6.51 4.70
N LEU A 110 4.50 6.16 5.01
CA LEU A 110 3.40 7.12 5.07
C LEU A 110 3.60 8.20 6.15
N PHE A 111 4.16 7.85 7.31
CA PHE A 111 4.48 8.84 8.34
C PHE A 111 5.57 9.82 7.89
N VAL A 112 6.59 9.34 7.18
CA VAL A 112 7.59 10.22 6.57
C VAL A 112 6.94 11.10 5.50
N TRP A 113 6.13 10.51 4.61
CA TRP A 113 5.45 11.22 3.52
C TRP A 113 4.56 12.36 4.00
N SER A 114 3.79 12.09 5.06
CA SER A 114 2.88 13.07 5.67
C SER A 114 3.62 14.18 6.44
N GLY A 115 4.94 14.05 6.62
CA GLY A 115 5.74 14.92 7.45
C GLY A 115 5.52 14.70 8.95
N THR A 116 4.92 13.56 9.35
CA THR A 116 4.78 13.17 10.76
C THR A 116 6.14 12.77 11.33
N TYR A 117 6.93 12.04 10.54
CA TYR A 117 8.30 11.63 10.86
C TYR A 117 9.29 12.40 10.00
N HIS A 118 10.49 12.61 10.53
CA HIS A 118 11.52 13.42 9.89
C HIS A 118 12.84 12.66 9.80
N CYS A 119 13.57 12.91 8.72
CA CYS A 119 14.92 12.40 8.54
C CYS A 119 15.92 13.23 9.35
N SER A 120 16.81 12.56 10.08
CA SER A 120 17.95 13.17 10.77
C SER A 120 19.26 12.69 10.15
N TYR A 121 20.11 13.65 9.80
CA TYR A 121 21.42 13.42 9.17
C TYR A 121 22.56 13.57 10.19
N ALA A 122 22.40 12.92 11.35
CA ALA A 122 23.46 12.88 12.34
C ALA A 122 24.53 11.88 11.89
N GLU A 123 25.59 12.35 11.22
CA GLU A 123 26.68 11.49 10.76
C GLU A 123 27.17 10.53 11.87
N PRO A 124 27.40 9.24 11.55
CA PRO A 124 27.50 8.65 10.21
C PRO A 124 26.21 8.03 9.64
N GLU A 125 25.07 8.15 10.32
CA GLU A 125 23.86 7.39 9.99
C GLU A 125 22.63 8.28 9.80
N VAL A 126 21.88 8.02 8.74
CA VAL A 126 20.57 8.64 8.52
C VAL A 126 19.52 7.89 9.33
N ARG A 127 18.71 8.61 10.11
CA ARG A 127 17.71 8.01 11.01
C ARG A 127 16.35 8.68 10.88
N LEU A 128 15.28 7.92 11.14
CA LEU A 128 13.95 8.49 11.30
C LEU A 128 13.76 8.98 12.74
N LEU A 129 13.24 10.19 12.87
CA LEU A 129 12.75 10.77 14.10
C LEU A 129 11.23 10.76 14.09
N ASP A 130 10.63 10.43 15.23
CA ASP A 130 9.19 10.57 15.43
C ASP A 130 8.76 12.04 15.56
N ALA A 131 7.46 12.27 15.76
CA ALA A 131 6.87 13.60 15.88
C ALA A 131 7.39 14.41 17.09
N VAL A 132 8.05 13.78 18.07
CA VAL A 132 8.65 14.46 19.23
C VAL A 132 10.18 14.55 19.13
N GLY A 133 10.75 14.12 18.00
CA GLY A 133 12.19 14.19 17.72
C GLY A 133 12.99 13.03 18.29
N LEU A 134 12.36 11.93 18.71
CA LEU A 134 13.05 10.73 19.18
C LEU A 134 13.37 9.78 18.03
N ALA A 135 14.58 9.22 18.04
CA ALA A 135 15.00 8.29 17.01
C ALA A 135 14.25 6.95 17.10
N LEU A 136 13.76 6.47 15.96
CA LEU A 136 13.19 5.13 15.82
C LEU A 136 14.29 4.11 15.60
N ALA A 137 14.50 3.22 16.56
CA ALA A 137 15.57 2.22 16.53
C ALA A 137 15.03 0.83 16.15
N THR A 138 14.49 0.71 14.94
CA THR A 138 14.02 -0.57 14.39
C THR A 138 14.62 -0.81 12.99
N ALA A 139 14.78 -2.08 12.61
CA ALA A 139 15.33 -2.43 11.31
C ALA A 139 14.45 -1.93 10.14
N GLU A 140 13.14 -1.86 10.35
CA GLU A 140 12.18 -1.29 9.41
C GLU A 140 12.38 0.22 9.26
N ALA A 141 12.61 0.93 10.37
CA ALA A 141 12.89 2.37 10.33
C ALA A 141 14.21 2.66 9.62
N ASP A 142 15.25 1.85 9.85
CA ASP A 142 16.54 1.98 9.15
C ASP A 142 16.38 1.73 7.63
N ALA A 143 15.60 0.71 7.25
CA ALA A 143 15.31 0.44 5.84
C ALA A 143 14.54 1.59 5.17
N VAL A 144 13.52 2.12 5.85
CA VAL A 144 12.74 3.27 5.34
C VAL A 144 13.61 4.52 5.28
N ALA A 145 14.45 4.78 6.29
CA ALA A 145 15.41 5.88 6.26
C ALA A 145 16.35 5.77 5.05
N ALA A 146 16.93 4.60 4.81
CA ALA A 146 17.85 4.38 3.68
C ALA A 146 17.18 4.65 2.32
N THR A 147 15.90 4.27 2.18
CA THR A 147 15.15 4.47 0.93
C THR A 147 14.55 5.87 0.79
N MET A 148 14.31 6.59 1.89
CA MET A 148 13.47 7.79 1.88
C MET A 148 14.04 9.03 2.56
N CYS A 149 15.29 9.00 2.99
CA CYS A 149 15.96 10.14 3.63
C CYS A 149 17.17 10.66 2.83
N GLY A 150 16.96 11.07 1.58
CA GLY A 150 17.90 11.83 0.75
C GLY A 150 17.63 13.34 0.76
N ASP A 151 18.67 14.14 0.50
CA ASP A 151 18.66 15.62 0.57
C ASP A 151 17.63 16.29 -0.36
N ILE A 152 17.18 15.59 -1.41
CA ILE A 152 16.21 16.10 -2.37
C ILE A 152 14.79 16.16 -1.79
N TYR A 153 14.47 15.34 -0.78
CA TYR A 153 13.13 15.30 -0.20
C TYR A 153 12.80 16.55 0.60
N THR A 154 13.81 17.28 1.06
CA THR A 154 13.65 18.56 1.75
C THR A 154 12.83 19.56 0.94
N ALA A 155 12.98 19.57 -0.40
CA ALA A 155 12.21 20.42 -1.30
C ALA A 155 10.74 19.99 -1.42
N TYR A 156 10.45 18.68 -1.36
CA TYR A 156 9.08 18.18 -1.36
C TYR A 156 8.32 18.62 -0.09
N TYR A 157 9.02 18.66 1.03
CA TYR A 157 8.48 19.06 2.34
C TYR A 157 8.46 20.57 2.59
N GLU A 158 8.85 21.41 1.63
CA GLU A 158 8.81 22.87 1.79
C GLU A 158 7.38 23.41 1.97
N PRO A 159 7.11 24.24 2.99
CA PRO A 159 5.80 24.85 3.18
C PRO A 159 5.33 25.61 1.93
N GLY A 160 4.20 25.19 1.36
CA GLY A 160 3.61 25.81 0.15
C GLY A 160 3.88 25.08 -1.17
N SER A 161 4.64 23.98 -1.17
CA SER A 161 4.87 23.11 -2.34
C SER A 161 3.65 22.25 -2.71
N ARG A 162 2.71 22.06 -1.77
CA ARG A 162 1.58 21.12 -1.91
C ARG A 162 0.38 21.75 -2.60
N THR A 163 -0.07 21.11 -3.68
CA THR A 163 -1.33 21.44 -4.37
C THR A 163 -2.48 20.56 -3.88
N LEU A 164 -3.74 20.94 -4.20
CA LEU A 164 -4.90 20.10 -3.88
C LEU A 164 -4.80 18.70 -4.52
N GLU A 165 -4.23 18.62 -5.73
CA GLU A 165 -4.00 17.37 -6.44
C GLU A 165 -3.01 16.48 -5.68
N SER A 166 -1.92 17.05 -5.16
CA SER A 166 -0.96 16.30 -4.33
C SER A 166 -1.63 15.74 -3.07
N ILE A 167 -2.40 16.57 -2.36
CA ILE A 167 -3.13 16.15 -1.15
C ILE A 167 -4.13 15.03 -1.45
N ALA A 168 -4.89 15.15 -2.54
CA ALA A 168 -5.83 14.11 -2.96
C ALA A 168 -5.11 12.81 -3.33
N SER A 169 -3.91 12.91 -3.89
CA SER A 169 -3.07 11.75 -4.20
C SER A 169 -2.56 11.04 -2.96
N ASP A 170 -2.15 11.81 -1.96
CA ASP A 170 -1.69 11.28 -0.66
C ASP A 170 -2.82 10.55 0.07
N GLY A 171 -4.04 11.10 0.00
CA GLY A 171 -5.22 10.46 0.54
C GLY A 171 -5.50 9.09 -0.08
N ARG A 172 -5.35 8.95 -1.40
CA ARG A 172 -5.53 7.65 -2.09
C ARG A 172 -4.44 6.64 -1.70
N LEU A 173 -3.22 7.09 -1.48
CA LEU A 173 -2.14 6.21 -1.05
C LEU A 173 -2.40 5.66 0.37
N ALA A 174 -2.78 6.55 1.28
CA ALA A 174 -3.18 6.15 2.63
C ALA A 174 -4.38 5.20 2.61
N GLU A 175 -5.38 5.46 1.75
CA GLU A 175 -6.52 4.59 1.57
C GLU A 175 -6.09 3.19 1.08
N TYR A 176 -5.22 3.10 0.08
CA TYR A 176 -4.74 1.81 -0.43
C TYR A 176 -3.99 1.01 0.65
N HIS A 177 -3.13 1.67 1.44
CA HIS A 177 -2.49 1.04 2.60
C HIS A 177 -3.52 0.47 3.58
N LEU A 178 -4.52 1.27 3.96
CA LEU A 178 -5.56 0.85 4.90
C LEU A 178 -6.40 -0.31 4.36
N GLN A 179 -6.69 -0.32 3.05
CA GLN A 179 -7.38 -1.43 2.39
C GLN A 179 -6.56 -2.72 2.48
N VAL A 180 -5.26 -2.69 2.16
CA VAL A 180 -4.36 -3.85 2.24
C VAL A 180 -4.21 -4.33 3.69
N ARG A 181 -4.14 -3.41 4.66
CA ARG A 181 -4.13 -3.74 6.10
C ARG A 181 -5.42 -4.43 6.53
N ALA A 182 -6.58 -3.93 6.14
CA ALA A 182 -7.87 -4.52 6.51
C ALA A 182 -8.08 -5.96 5.98
N LEU A 183 -7.34 -6.39 4.94
CA LEU A 183 -7.43 -7.76 4.44
C LEU A 183 -6.86 -8.80 5.42
N ILE A 184 -5.79 -8.49 6.18
CA ILE A 184 -5.27 -9.44 7.18
C ILE A 184 -6.21 -9.53 8.39
N ASP A 185 -6.72 -8.40 8.86
CA ASP A 185 -7.61 -8.35 10.04
C ASP A 185 -8.85 -9.23 9.81
N ARG A 186 -9.41 -9.19 8.59
CA ARG A 186 -10.53 -10.06 8.20
C ARG A 186 -10.12 -11.53 8.18
N ARG A 187 -8.95 -11.86 7.65
CA ARG A 187 -8.45 -13.25 7.57
C ARG A 187 -8.19 -13.83 8.95
N GLU A 188 -7.59 -13.04 9.85
CA GLU A 188 -7.34 -13.44 11.24
C GLU A 188 -8.66 -13.65 11.99
N ALA A 189 -9.62 -12.71 11.89
CA ALA A 189 -10.94 -12.84 12.51
C ALA A 189 -11.72 -14.08 12.02
N MET A 190 -11.63 -14.44 10.74
CA MET A 190 -12.22 -15.68 10.21
C MET A 190 -11.56 -16.93 10.80
N SER A 191 -10.24 -16.93 10.95
CA SER A 191 -9.50 -18.08 11.51
C SER A 191 -9.78 -18.35 12.99
N GLU A 192 -10.17 -17.33 13.74
CA GLU A 192 -10.59 -17.46 15.14
C GLU A 192 -12.01 -18.00 15.29
N THR A 193 -12.88 -17.74 14.31
CA THR A 193 -14.28 -18.21 14.31
C THR A 193 -14.39 -19.70 13.99
N ASP A 194 -13.40 -20.26 13.29
CA ASP A 194 -13.33 -21.69 12.91
C ASP A 194 -12.69 -22.59 14.00
N ARG A 195 -12.28 -22.03 15.15
CA ARG A 195 -11.69 -22.75 16.30
C ARG A 195 -12.71 -22.99 17.42
#